data_AF-A0A420MAC5-F1
#
_entry.id   AF-A0A420MAC5-F1
#
_cell.length_a   1.000
_cell.length_b   1.000
_cell.length_c   1.000
_cell.angle_alpha   90.00
_cell.angle_beta   90.00
_cell.angle_gamma   90.00
#
_symmetry.space_group_name_H-M   'P 1'
#
loop_
_entity.id
_entity.type
_entity.pdbx_description
1 polymer ?
#
loop_
_entity_poly.entity_id
_entity_poly.type
_entity_poly.pdbx_seq_one_letter_code
_entity_poly.pdbx_strand_id
1 'polypeptide(L)'
;MASQMSWRKPDTGRSRSGCANCKAKHVKCDEAKPNCKACLSRGDTCSGYLKVFRWSNKHEKLPKAAAFWSSSEAVTISLENMSEAHLSSKVPHMRQTSVSLMKSATRIIKAELLSFQHSNEFTSVPTGLLFALLCISTSVCWLYPDHLGNLREAKGLLHQINRQKRSLCEKDFKLLHAFNKSWTYYDMLLSVAAGNGPRGTSEMESVDDISADGYSTAEQTQLDIDQESPHPWTGVSTTISRLFTRTMKVCHNFHFNVKQHSTITAHNLTTALKLIKEAKAIEERLIHLDFETSQPVGETGDERTPCGHLVNIAEAYRLAGLLHLYQTFPD
;
A
#
# COMPACT_ATOMS: atom_id res chain seq x y z
N MET A 1 -13.24 -0.65 -73.45
CA MET A 1 -12.25 -0.48 -72.37
C MET A 1 -12.63 0.75 -71.55
N ALA A 2 -13.41 0.58 -70.49
CA ALA A 2 -13.72 1.64 -69.54
C ALA A 2 -13.21 1.18 -68.17
N SER A 3 -12.09 1.75 -67.73
CA SER A 3 -11.47 1.44 -66.44
C SER A 3 -12.23 2.17 -65.34
N GLN A 4 -12.91 1.41 -64.47
CA GLN A 4 -13.53 1.93 -63.26
C GLN A 4 -12.43 2.33 -62.26
N MET A 5 -12.15 3.63 -62.11
CA MET A 5 -11.38 4.11 -60.95
C MET A 5 -12.31 4.24 -59.76
N SER A 6 -12.13 3.34 -58.78
CA SER A 6 -12.81 3.39 -57.48
C SER A 6 -12.32 4.60 -56.68
N TRP A 7 -13.22 5.48 -56.26
CA TRP A 7 -12.93 6.52 -55.28
C TRP A 7 -12.82 5.90 -53.87
N ARG A 8 -11.61 5.52 -53.45
CA ARG A 8 -11.37 5.23 -52.03
C ARG A 8 -11.35 6.56 -51.28
N LYS A 9 -12.30 6.76 -50.36
CA LYS A 9 -12.26 7.88 -49.41
C LYS A 9 -10.95 7.77 -48.59
N PRO A 10 -10.13 8.84 -48.48
CA PRO A 10 -8.92 8.78 -47.68
C PRO A 10 -9.29 8.59 -46.21
N ASP A 11 -8.66 7.61 -45.57
CA ASP A 11 -8.77 7.36 -44.15
C ASP A 11 -8.30 8.61 -43.38
N THR A 12 -9.25 9.35 -42.80
CA THR A 12 -8.98 10.54 -41.99
C THR A 12 -8.53 10.13 -40.59
N GLY A 13 -7.48 9.32 -40.52
CA GLY A 13 -6.77 9.04 -39.28
C GLY A 13 -6.16 10.33 -38.76
N ARG A 14 -6.70 10.85 -37.65
CA ARG A 14 -6.10 11.98 -36.93
C ARG A 14 -4.72 11.55 -36.45
N SER A 15 -3.70 12.36 -36.73
CA SER A 15 -2.35 12.07 -36.26
C SER A 15 -2.31 12.19 -34.72
N ARG A 16 -1.99 11.08 -34.04
CA ARG A 16 -1.96 11.02 -32.57
C ARG A 16 -0.88 11.94 -32.00
N SER A 17 0.21 12.13 -32.73
CA SER A 17 1.39 12.91 -32.35
C SER A 17 1.50 14.28 -33.04
N GLY A 18 0.43 14.79 -33.67
CA GLY A 18 0.47 16.09 -34.34
C GLY A 18 0.83 17.28 -33.43
N CYS A 19 1.41 18.33 -34.01
CA CYS A 19 1.77 19.55 -33.29
C CYS A 19 0.52 20.25 -32.72
N ALA A 20 0.73 21.11 -31.72
CA ALA A 20 -0.36 21.78 -31.01
C ALA A 20 -1.29 22.58 -31.95
N ASN A 21 -0.73 23.29 -32.94
CA ASN A 21 -1.53 24.08 -33.89
C ASN A 21 -2.37 23.22 -34.83
N CYS A 22 -1.82 22.12 -35.34
CA CYS A 22 -2.60 21.21 -36.20
C CYS A 22 -3.70 20.51 -35.41
N LYS A 23 -3.43 20.16 -34.14
CA LYS A 23 -4.44 19.61 -33.23
C LYS A 23 -5.55 20.62 -32.93
N ALA A 24 -5.21 21.86 -32.58
CA ALA A 24 -6.18 22.92 -32.31
C ALA A 24 -7.08 23.21 -33.54
N LYS A 25 -6.52 23.13 -34.74
CA LYS A 25 -7.25 23.34 -36.00
C LYS A 25 -7.93 22.07 -36.55
N HIS A 26 -7.86 20.94 -35.84
CA HIS A 26 -8.40 19.63 -36.28
C HIS A 26 -7.95 19.18 -37.69
N VAL A 27 -6.71 19.50 -38.07
CA VAL A 27 -6.12 19.16 -39.37
C VAL A 27 -5.01 18.10 -39.23
N LYS A 28 -4.75 17.35 -40.30
CA LYS A 28 -3.69 16.34 -40.32
C LYS A 28 -2.31 17.03 -40.22
N CYS A 29 -1.49 16.57 -39.27
CA CYS A 29 -0.10 17.00 -39.13
C CYS A 29 0.81 15.99 -39.82
N ASP A 30 1.84 16.49 -40.50
CA ASP A 30 2.89 15.69 -41.14
C ASP A 30 4.03 15.30 -40.19
N GLU A 31 4.00 15.80 -38.95
CA GLU A 31 4.92 15.45 -37.84
C GLU A 31 6.42 15.74 -38.10
N ALA A 32 6.74 16.53 -39.13
CA ALA A 32 8.10 16.99 -39.40
C ALA A 32 8.63 17.91 -38.28
N LYS A 33 9.91 17.73 -37.92
CA LYS A 33 10.62 18.54 -36.91
C LYS A 33 11.70 19.41 -37.58
N PRO A 34 11.96 20.64 -37.09
CA PRO A 34 11.37 21.29 -35.91
C PRO A 34 9.95 21.84 -36.14
N ASN A 35 9.60 22.16 -37.39
CA ASN A 35 8.30 22.73 -37.76
C ASN A 35 7.55 21.81 -38.74
N CYS A 36 6.25 21.67 -38.53
CA CYS A 36 5.39 20.88 -39.43
C CYS A 36 5.22 21.59 -40.79
N LYS A 37 5.24 20.86 -41.91
CA LYS A 37 5.04 21.43 -43.25
C LYS A 37 3.68 22.11 -43.38
N ALA A 38 2.65 21.55 -42.74
CA ALA A 38 1.32 22.17 -42.74
C ALA A 38 1.34 23.55 -42.06
N CYS A 39 2.15 23.73 -41.02
CA CYS A 39 2.33 24.99 -40.29
C CYS A 39 3.09 26.00 -41.15
N LEU A 40 4.21 25.56 -41.74
CA LEU A 40 5.05 26.36 -42.63
C LEU A 40 4.28 26.84 -43.87
N SER A 41 3.51 25.95 -44.51
CA SER A 41 2.70 26.30 -45.69
C SER A 41 1.62 27.35 -45.42
N ARG A 42 1.22 27.50 -44.15
CA ARG A 42 0.22 28.49 -43.71
C ARG A 42 0.84 29.78 -43.17
N GLY A 43 2.18 29.85 -43.08
CA GLY A 43 2.86 30.97 -42.44
C GLY A 43 2.69 31.03 -40.92
N ASP A 44 2.21 29.96 -40.28
CA ASP A 44 2.03 29.88 -38.82
C ASP A 44 3.33 29.42 -38.15
N THR A 45 3.73 30.07 -37.04
CA THR A 45 4.80 29.56 -36.16
C THR A 45 4.36 28.25 -35.52
N CYS A 46 5.09 27.16 -35.75
CA CYS A 46 4.74 25.85 -35.22
C CYS A 46 5.05 25.78 -33.71
N SER A 47 4.00 25.73 -32.88
CA SER A 47 4.09 25.64 -31.41
C SER A 47 4.64 24.32 -30.86
N GLY A 48 5.23 23.48 -31.72
CA GLY A 48 5.86 22.21 -31.36
C GLY A 48 4.90 21.08 -30.99
N TYR A 49 5.50 20.01 -30.48
CA TYR A 49 4.89 18.70 -30.24
C TYR A 49 4.72 18.38 -28.74
N LEU A 50 4.35 19.38 -27.94
CA LEU A 50 4.19 19.21 -26.50
C LEU A 50 3.09 18.19 -26.20
N LYS A 51 3.46 17.10 -25.53
CA LYS A 51 2.48 16.17 -24.94
C LYS A 51 1.87 16.86 -23.73
N VAL A 52 0.67 17.40 -23.91
CA VAL A 52 -0.16 17.80 -22.77
C VAL A 52 -0.60 16.52 -22.08
N PHE A 53 0.05 16.17 -20.98
CA PHE A 53 -0.42 15.12 -20.09
C PHE A 53 -1.70 15.64 -19.43
N ARG A 54 -2.85 15.09 -19.83
CA ARG A 54 -4.09 15.23 -19.08
C ARG A 54 -4.28 13.98 -18.25
N TRP A 55 -4.41 14.15 -16.94
CA TRP A 55 -4.89 13.10 -16.07
C TRP A 55 -6.31 12.72 -16.50
N SER A 56 -6.54 11.42 -16.70
CA SER A 56 -7.84 10.88 -17.09
C SER A 56 -8.61 10.47 -15.85
N ASN A 57 -9.61 11.27 -15.47
CA ASN A 57 -10.44 10.99 -14.29
C ASN A 57 -11.50 9.90 -14.54
N LYS A 58 -11.53 9.28 -15.74
CA LYS A 58 -12.53 8.29 -16.15
C LYS A 58 -12.60 7.04 -15.26
N HIS A 59 -11.52 6.72 -14.53
CA HIS A 59 -11.43 5.54 -13.66
C HIS A 59 -11.27 5.91 -12.18
N GLU A 60 -11.47 7.18 -11.82
CA GLU A 60 -11.28 7.65 -10.45
C GLU A 60 -12.48 7.22 -9.59
N LYS A 61 -12.45 6.00 -9.06
CA LYS A 61 -13.46 5.46 -8.12
C LYS A 61 -13.31 6.04 -6.70
N LEU A 62 -12.37 6.97 -6.45
CA LEU A 62 -12.10 7.55 -5.13
C LEU A 62 -12.05 9.10 -5.15
N PRO A 63 -13.19 9.80 -5.33
CA PRO A 63 -13.28 11.26 -5.18
C PRO A 63 -12.90 11.77 -3.77
N LYS A 64 -12.74 10.88 -2.79
CA LYS A 64 -12.39 11.23 -1.40
C LYS A 64 -10.91 11.59 -1.21
N ALA A 65 -9.98 10.90 -1.88
CA ALA A 65 -8.54 11.20 -1.71
C ALA A 65 -8.23 12.62 -2.22
N ALA A 66 -8.69 12.94 -3.43
CA ALA A 66 -8.57 14.30 -3.99
C ALA A 66 -9.26 15.38 -3.11
N ALA A 67 -10.39 15.06 -2.48
CA ALA A 67 -11.02 15.96 -1.51
C ALA A 67 -10.15 16.18 -0.26
N PHE A 68 -9.58 15.11 0.31
CA PHE A 68 -8.71 15.19 1.48
C PHE A 68 -7.40 15.93 1.21
N TRP A 69 -6.84 15.83 -0.01
CA TRP A 69 -5.62 16.55 -0.41
C TRP A 69 -5.76 18.07 -0.28
N SER A 70 -7.00 18.59 -0.38
CA SER A 70 -7.29 20.02 -0.24
C SER A 70 -7.74 20.44 1.16
N SER A 71 -8.05 19.49 2.05
CA SER A 71 -8.70 19.78 3.34
C SER A 71 -7.89 19.38 4.58
N SER A 72 -6.78 18.65 4.42
CA SER A 72 -5.93 18.21 5.55
C SER A 72 -4.46 18.51 5.24
N GLU A 73 -3.88 19.40 6.04
CA GLU A 73 -2.46 19.77 5.96
C GLU A 73 -1.56 18.53 6.13
N ALA A 74 -1.90 17.63 7.06
CA ALA A 74 -1.20 16.37 7.26
C ALA A 74 -1.18 15.51 5.98
N VAL A 75 -2.30 15.41 5.27
CA VAL A 75 -2.41 14.61 4.03
C VAL A 75 -1.58 15.24 2.91
N THR A 76 -1.69 16.55 2.70
CA THR A 76 -0.95 17.27 1.64
C THR A 76 0.55 17.06 1.78
N ILE A 77 1.11 17.37 2.96
CA ILE A 77 2.55 17.27 3.20
C ILE A 77 3.01 15.81 3.18
N SER A 78 2.18 14.86 3.62
CA SER A 78 2.52 13.44 3.54
C SER A 78 2.66 12.94 2.10
N LEU A 79 1.81 13.42 1.19
CA LEU A 79 1.87 13.04 -0.22
C LEU A 79 3.05 13.69 -0.94
N GLU A 80 3.30 14.97 -0.68
CA GLU A 80 4.52 15.65 -1.15
C GLU A 80 5.77 14.93 -0.65
N ASN A 81 5.78 14.50 0.62
CA ASN A 81 6.88 13.71 1.15
C ASN A 81 7.06 12.38 0.38
N MET A 82 5.98 11.65 0.10
CA MET A 82 6.03 10.38 -0.64
C MET A 82 6.60 10.57 -2.05
N SER A 83 6.14 11.57 -2.79
CA SER A 83 6.66 11.85 -4.14
C SER A 83 8.13 12.25 -4.10
N GLU A 84 8.53 13.02 -3.10
CA GLU A 84 9.89 13.55 -3.01
C GLU A 84 10.85 12.45 -2.54
N ALA A 85 10.39 11.57 -1.65
CA ALA A 85 11.11 10.37 -1.25
C ALA A 85 11.33 9.45 -2.46
N HIS A 86 10.31 9.24 -3.29
CA HIS A 86 10.45 8.49 -4.54
C HIS A 86 11.47 9.13 -5.48
N LEU A 87 11.37 10.43 -5.72
CA LEU A 87 12.28 11.15 -6.61
C LEU A 87 13.71 11.20 -6.08
N SER A 88 13.90 11.18 -4.76
CA SER A 88 15.24 11.18 -4.15
C SER A 88 16.11 10.00 -4.59
N SER A 89 15.50 8.87 -4.97
CA SER A 89 16.20 7.71 -5.52
C SER A 89 16.87 7.99 -6.88
N LYS A 90 16.31 8.92 -7.67
CA LYS A 90 16.80 9.30 -8.99
C LYS A 90 17.52 10.64 -8.98
N VAL A 91 17.24 11.49 -7.99
CA VAL A 91 17.66 12.88 -7.93
C VAL A 91 18.19 13.18 -6.52
N PRO A 92 19.52 13.04 -6.27
CA PRO A 92 20.09 13.09 -4.92
C PRO A 92 19.84 14.39 -4.15
N HIS A 93 19.74 15.53 -4.83
CA HIS A 93 19.47 16.83 -4.19
C HIS A 93 18.06 16.93 -3.60
N MET A 94 17.10 16.12 -4.07
CA MET A 94 15.74 16.06 -3.51
C MET A 94 15.68 15.35 -2.15
N ARG A 95 16.74 14.65 -1.75
CA ARG A 95 16.80 13.92 -0.47
C ARG A 95 16.63 14.87 0.72
N GLN A 96 17.27 16.05 0.69
CA GLN A 96 17.17 17.04 1.77
C GLN A 96 15.73 17.57 1.91
N THR A 97 15.10 17.89 0.78
CA THR A 97 13.70 18.31 0.74
C THR A 97 12.78 17.22 1.29
N SER A 98 12.98 15.97 0.86
CA SER A 98 12.20 14.83 1.35
C SER A 98 12.31 14.65 2.86
N VAL A 99 13.54 14.72 3.43
CA VAL A 99 13.74 14.64 4.88
C VAL A 99 13.07 15.80 5.62
N SER A 100 13.14 17.03 5.08
CA SER A 100 12.47 18.20 5.64
C SER A 100 10.95 18.03 5.69
N LEU A 101 10.34 17.62 4.56
CA LEU A 101 8.91 17.33 4.47
C LEU A 101 8.49 16.21 5.43
N MET A 102 9.31 15.17 5.58
CA MET A 102 9.02 14.06 6.51
C MET A 102 8.97 14.54 7.97
N LYS A 103 9.92 15.40 8.37
CA LYS A 103 9.93 16.01 9.72
C LYS A 103 8.70 16.89 9.93
N SER A 104 8.34 17.70 8.93
CA SER A 104 7.15 18.55 9.01
C SER A 104 5.86 17.73 9.14
N ALA A 105 5.67 16.72 8.28
CA ALA A 105 4.53 15.81 8.34
C ALA A 105 4.43 15.12 9.69
N THR A 106 5.55 14.58 10.21
CA THR A 106 5.58 13.91 11.51
C THR A 106 5.16 14.85 12.64
N ARG A 107 5.61 16.11 12.62
CA ARG A 107 5.23 17.12 13.62
C ARG A 107 3.73 17.41 13.58
N ILE A 108 3.17 17.60 12.39
CA ILE A 108 1.74 17.90 12.20
C ILE A 108 0.87 16.71 12.63
N ILE A 109 1.22 15.51 12.18
CA ILE A 109 0.55 14.26 12.57
C ILE A 109 0.58 14.08 14.10
N LYS A 110 1.71 14.34 14.76
CA LYS A 110 1.80 14.26 16.23
C LYS A 110 0.90 15.29 16.92
N ALA A 111 0.85 16.52 16.42
CA ALA A 111 -0.03 17.55 16.96
C ALA A 111 -1.52 17.17 16.80
N GLU A 112 -1.91 16.66 15.63
CA GLU A 112 -3.26 16.14 15.40
C GLU A 112 -3.56 14.97 16.35
N LEU A 113 -2.66 13.99 16.47
CA LEU A 113 -2.84 12.83 17.34
C LEU A 113 -3.07 13.22 18.81
N LEU A 114 -2.31 14.20 19.31
CA LEU A 114 -2.50 14.72 20.66
C LEU A 114 -3.88 15.36 20.81
N SER A 115 -4.34 16.14 19.83
CA SER A 115 -5.71 16.70 19.86
C SER A 115 -6.79 15.61 19.86
N PHE A 116 -6.56 14.51 19.15
CA PHE A 116 -7.46 13.36 19.11
C PHE A 116 -7.51 12.58 20.43
N GLN A 117 -6.39 12.45 21.14
CA GLN A 117 -6.35 11.72 22.42
C GLN A 117 -7.16 12.38 23.53
N HIS A 118 -7.32 13.72 23.50
CA HIS A 118 -8.10 14.44 24.51
C HIS A 118 -9.61 14.35 24.27
N SER A 119 -10.04 14.02 23.05
CA SER A 119 -11.45 13.89 22.68
C SER A 119 -11.89 12.44 22.89
N ASN A 120 -12.36 12.13 24.10
CA ASN A 120 -12.60 10.75 24.55
C ASN A 120 -13.74 10.03 23.81
N GLU A 121 -14.57 10.74 23.04
CA GLU A 121 -15.67 10.21 22.23
C GLU A 121 -15.58 10.75 20.80
N PHE A 122 -15.83 9.89 19.80
CA PHE A 122 -15.89 10.32 18.40
C PHE A 122 -17.09 9.73 17.67
N THR A 123 -17.61 10.54 16.75
CA THR A 123 -18.76 10.23 15.90
C THR A 123 -18.34 9.89 14.46
N SER A 124 -17.06 10.11 14.09
CA SER A 124 -16.54 9.84 12.75
C SER A 124 -15.08 9.37 12.77
N VAL A 125 -14.68 8.66 11.72
CA VAL A 125 -13.31 8.14 11.59
C VAL A 125 -12.38 9.24 11.04
N PRO A 126 -11.25 9.56 11.71
CA PRO A 126 -10.30 10.57 11.26
C PRO A 126 -9.47 10.07 10.07
N THR A 127 -10.14 10.03 8.92
CA THR A 127 -9.63 9.43 7.68
C THR A 127 -8.37 10.13 7.19
N GLY A 128 -8.29 11.46 7.31
CA GLY A 128 -7.10 12.24 6.95
C GLY A 128 -5.87 11.86 7.78
N LEU A 129 -6.02 11.79 9.11
CA LEU A 129 -4.93 11.41 10.01
C LEU A 129 -4.48 9.96 9.79
N LEU A 130 -5.42 9.01 9.67
CA LEU A 130 -5.09 7.62 9.36
C LEU A 130 -4.35 7.49 8.02
N PHE A 131 -4.82 8.19 6.99
CA PHE A 131 -4.18 8.20 5.68
C PHE A 131 -2.76 8.80 5.74
N ALA A 132 -2.58 9.96 6.38
CA ALA A 132 -1.29 10.61 6.54
C ALA A 132 -0.29 9.72 7.30
N LEU A 133 -0.75 9.05 8.37
CA LEU A 133 0.04 8.06 9.11
C LEU A 133 0.49 6.90 8.22
N LEU A 134 -0.40 6.36 7.38
CA LEU A 134 -0.03 5.30 6.43
C LEU A 134 0.98 5.78 5.40
N CYS A 135 0.77 6.96 4.80
CA CYS A 135 1.67 7.55 3.80
C CYS A 135 3.09 7.71 4.35
N ILE A 136 3.24 8.37 5.51
CA ILE A 136 4.55 8.59 6.13
C ILE A 136 5.19 7.26 6.53
N SER A 137 4.41 6.33 7.09
CA SER A 137 4.95 5.03 7.47
C SER A 137 5.56 4.26 6.30
N THR A 138 4.97 4.38 5.11
CA THR A 138 5.50 3.76 3.87
C THR A 138 6.60 4.54 3.17
N SER A 139 6.74 5.84 3.40
CA SER A 139 7.79 6.64 2.76
C SER A 139 9.09 6.60 3.53
N VAL A 140 9.07 6.36 4.85
CA VAL A 140 10.30 6.38 5.68
C VAL A 140 11.34 5.38 5.17
N CYS A 141 10.92 4.18 4.75
CA CYS A 141 11.84 3.15 4.27
C CYS A 141 12.58 3.53 2.97
N TRP A 142 12.07 4.50 2.20
CA TRP A 142 12.74 5.03 1.01
C TRP A 142 13.93 5.92 1.37
N LEU A 143 13.91 6.53 2.55
CA LEU A 143 14.98 7.37 3.07
C LEU A 143 15.91 6.61 4.01
N TYR A 144 15.35 5.73 4.82
CA TYR A 144 16.00 5.01 5.90
C TYR A 144 15.57 3.53 5.87
N PRO A 145 16.35 2.64 5.21
CA PRO A 145 15.99 1.24 5.02
C PRO A 145 15.70 0.48 6.32
N ASP A 146 16.40 0.83 7.41
CA ASP A 146 16.26 0.16 8.72
C ASP A 146 15.09 0.70 9.56
N HIS A 147 14.48 1.80 9.12
CA HIS A 147 13.40 2.46 9.83
C HIS A 147 12.06 2.24 9.10
N LEU A 148 11.23 1.45 9.76
CA LEU A 148 9.80 1.36 9.48
C LEU A 148 9.18 2.41 10.40
N GLY A 149 8.47 3.39 9.83
CA GLY A 149 8.07 4.64 10.50
C GLY A 149 7.19 4.50 11.75
N ASN A 150 6.47 5.57 12.10
CA ASN A 150 5.61 5.70 13.29
C ASN A 150 4.31 4.85 13.21
N LEU A 151 4.47 3.55 12.97
CA LEU A 151 3.40 2.58 12.82
C LEU A 151 2.74 2.25 14.17
N ARG A 152 3.43 2.49 15.30
CA ARG A 152 2.87 2.29 16.64
C ARG A 152 1.70 3.24 16.89
N GLU A 153 1.84 4.49 16.48
CA GLU A 153 0.83 5.54 16.62
C GLU A 153 -0.41 5.24 15.78
N ALA A 154 -0.21 4.76 14.54
CA ALA A 154 -1.30 4.30 13.69
C ALA A 154 -2.07 3.13 14.31
N LYS A 155 -1.35 2.14 14.88
CA LYS A 155 -1.96 1.01 15.59
C LYS A 155 -2.77 1.48 16.81
N GLY A 156 -2.20 2.38 17.60
CA GLY A 156 -2.85 2.94 18.79
C GLY A 156 -4.15 3.66 18.44
N LEU A 157 -4.11 4.51 17.40
CA LEU A 157 -5.29 5.22 16.91
C LEU A 157 -6.36 4.26 16.39
N LEU A 158 -6.00 3.26 15.57
CA LEU A 158 -6.94 2.24 15.11
C LEU A 158 -7.55 1.45 16.26
N HIS A 159 -6.77 1.09 17.26
CA HIS A 159 -7.27 0.38 18.44
C HIS A 159 -8.30 1.22 19.20
N GLN A 160 -8.00 2.50 19.45
CA GLN A 160 -8.94 3.43 20.07
C GLN A 160 -10.24 3.56 19.26
N ILE A 161 -10.12 3.66 17.93
CA ILE A 161 -11.28 3.76 17.03
C ILE A 161 -12.14 2.49 17.08
N ASN A 162 -11.50 1.32 17.02
CA ASN A 162 -12.19 0.03 17.06
C ASN A 162 -12.95 -0.21 18.37
N ARG A 163 -12.49 0.33 19.50
CA ARG A 163 -13.22 0.24 20.78
C ARG A 163 -14.59 0.92 20.75
N GLN A 164 -14.74 1.97 19.94
CA GLN A 164 -16.00 2.69 19.79
C GLN A 164 -16.72 2.35 18.47
N LYS A 165 -16.37 1.24 17.80
CA LYS A 165 -16.95 0.87 16.49
C LYS A 165 -18.48 0.84 16.44
N ARG A 166 -19.14 0.61 17.58
CA ARG A 166 -20.61 0.53 17.69
C ARG A 166 -21.31 1.88 17.54
N SER A 167 -20.61 3.00 17.76
CA SER A 167 -21.19 4.35 17.61
C SER A 167 -21.04 4.92 16.19
N LEU A 168 -20.31 4.23 15.31
CA LEU A 168 -20.01 4.72 13.97
C LEU A 168 -21.17 4.50 13.00
N CYS A 169 -21.35 5.44 12.08
CA CYS A 169 -22.27 5.24 10.96
C CYS A 169 -21.74 4.17 9.99
N GLU A 170 -22.62 3.60 9.15
CA GLU A 170 -22.25 2.54 8.21
C GLU A 170 -21.10 2.93 7.27
N LYS A 171 -21.06 4.21 6.85
CA LYS A 171 -20.00 4.74 5.98
C LYS A 171 -18.63 4.74 6.68
N ASP A 172 -18.59 5.18 7.93
CA ASP A 172 -17.37 5.23 8.74
C ASP A 172 -16.93 3.84 9.17
N PHE A 173 -17.88 2.94 9.44
CA PHE A 173 -17.58 1.53 9.69
C PHE A 173 -16.88 0.88 8.48
N LYS A 174 -17.36 1.10 7.25
CA LYS A 174 -16.71 0.60 6.03
C LYS A 174 -15.31 1.19 5.84
N LEU A 175 -15.10 2.47 6.16
CA LEU A 175 -13.78 3.11 6.11
C LEU A 175 -12.82 2.53 7.16
N LEU A 176 -13.27 2.41 8.40
CA LEU A 176 -12.50 1.76 9.47
C LEU A 176 -12.11 0.34 9.09
N HIS A 177 -13.05 -0.42 8.52
CA HIS A 177 -12.78 -1.75 8.02
C HIS A 177 -11.68 -1.76 6.96
N ALA A 178 -11.73 -0.86 5.98
CA ALA A 178 -10.67 -0.71 4.98
C ALA A 178 -9.30 -0.40 5.62
N PHE A 179 -9.24 0.53 6.58
CA PHE A 179 -7.99 0.82 7.29
C PHE A 179 -7.48 -0.36 8.12
N ASN A 180 -8.35 -1.14 8.75
CA ASN A 180 -7.97 -2.37 9.45
C ASN A 180 -7.39 -3.42 8.48
N LYS A 181 -7.93 -3.52 7.26
CA LYS A 181 -7.37 -4.38 6.20
C LYS A 181 -5.99 -3.88 5.77
N SER A 182 -5.82 -2.57 5.54
CA SER A 182 -4.51 -1.96 5.28
C SER A 182 -3.50 -2.26 6.38
N TRP A 183 -3.90 -2.12 7.64
CA TRP A 183 -3.05 -2.39 8.80
C TRP A 183 -2.60 -3.85 8.86
N THR A 184 -3.49 -4.79 8.52
CA THR A 184 -3.15 -6.22 8.45
C THR A 184 -2.00 -6.48 7.46
N TYR A 185 -2.04 -5.83 6.30
CA TYR A 185 -0.96 -5.91 5.31
C TYR A 185 0.33 -5.26 5.82
N TYR A 186 0.26 -4.13 6.53
CA TYR A 186 1.43 -3.53 7.14
C TYR A 186 2.07 -4.41 8.21
N ASP A 187 1.28 -5.06 9.08
CA ASP A 187 1.81 -6.00 10.08
C ASP A 187 2.51 -7.19 9.40
N MET A 188 2.02 -7.63 8.23
CA MET A 188 2.69 -8.62 7.39
C MET A 188 4.06 -8.12 6.92
N LEU A 189 4.13 -6.94 6.31
CA LEU A 189 5.40 -6.35 5.86
C LEU A 189 6.40 -6.17 7.01
N LEU A 190 5.92 -5.68 8.15
CA LEU A 190 6.72 -5.53 9.36
C LEU A 190 7.28 -6.88 9.84
N SER A 191 6.46 -7.94 9.83
CA SER A 191 6.90 -9.26 10.27
C SER A 191 8.02 -9.84 9.40
N VAL A 192 8.10 -9.45 8.13
CA VAL A 192 9.19 -9.84 7.21
C VAL A 192 10.42 -8.97 7.43
N ALA A 193 10.24 -7.65 7.51
CA ALA A 193 11.35 -6.69 7.56
C ALA A 193 12.04 -6.61 8.93
N ALA A 194 11.34 -6.88 10.04
CA ALA A 194 11.87 -6.73 11.39
C ALA A 194 12.73 -7.93 11.87
N GLY A 195 13.54 -8.53 10.98
CA GLY A 195 14.32 -9.75 11.25
C GLY A 195 15.06 -9.75 12.60
N ASN A 196 14.86 -10.82 13.36
CA ASN A 196 15.63 -11.36 14.51
C ASN A 196 16.61 -10.41 15.24
N GLY A 197 16.10 -9.43 15.99
CA GLY A 197 16.88 -8.75 17.03
C GLY A 197 16.08 -7.67 17.76
N PRO A 198 16.30 -7.45 19.08
CA PRO A 198 15.85 -6.23 19.72
C PRO A 198 16.58 -5.08 19.05
N ARG A 199 15.82 -4.14 18.48
CA ARG A 199 16.38 -2.95 17.82
C ARG A 199 17.33 -2.27 18.79
N GLY A 200 18.60 -2.14 18.39
CA GLY A 200 19.58 -1.33 19.09
C GLY A 200 19.02 0.07 19.32
N THR A 201 19.04 0.47 20.59
CA THR A 201 18.85 1.83 21.04
C THR A 201 19.87 2.74 20.35
N SER A 202 19.43 3.53 19.39
CA SER A 202 20.16 4.69 18.90
C SER A 202 19.22 5.91 18.91
N GLU A 203 19.37 6.69 19.97
CA GLU A 203 19.16 8.14 20.08
C GLU A 203 17.87 8.78 19.52
N MET A 204 16.72 8.15 19.78
CA MET A 204 15.49 8.92 19.99
C MET A 204 14.62 8.19 21.03
N GLU A 205 14.95 8.45 22.29
CA GLU A 205 14.18 8.32 23.53
C GLU A 205 13.25 7.10 23.72
N SER A 206 13.58 6.38 24.81
CA SER A 206 12.77 5.46 25.57
C SER A 206 11.29 5.83 25.65
N VAL A 207 10.45 5.00 25.03
CA VAL A 207 9.06 4.81 25.46
C VAL A 207 8.93 3.34 25.80
N ASP A 208 8.59 3.08 27.06
CA ASP A 208 8.61 1.78 27.70
C ASP A 208 8.22 0.62 26.78
N ASP A 209 9.05 -0.41 26.83
CA ASP A 209 8.84 -1.67 26.16
C ASP A 209 7.71 -2.42 26.89
N ILE A 210 6.46 -2.08 26.58
CA ILE A 210 5.29 -2.89 26.92
C ILE A 210 5.24 -4.07 25.93
N SER A 211 6.31 -4.85 25.91
CA SER A 211 6.41 -6.15 25.26
C SER A 211 6.31 -7.22 26.34
N ALA A 212 5.17 -7.28 27.03
CA ALA A 212 4.83 -8.39 27.93
C ALA A 212 3.32 -8.55 28.19
N ASP A 213 2.54 -7.47 28.12
CA ASP A 213 1.13 -7.53 28.51
C ASP A 213 0.17 -7.48 27.33
N GLY A 214 -0.47 -8.62 27.07
CA GLY A 214 -1.94 -8.67 27.08
C GLY A 214 -2.74 -7.96 25.99
N TYR A 215 -2.16 -7.39 24.94
CA TYR A 215 -2.96 -6.89 23.82
C TYR A 215 -3.42 -8.03 22.95
N SER A 216 -4.59 -8.59 23.28
CA SER A 216 -5.40 -9.36 22.35
C SER A 216 -5.47 -8.60 21.04
N THR A 217 -4.83 -9.17 20.02
CA THR A 217 -5.22 -9.01 18.63
C THR A 217 -6.73 -8.85 18.62
N ALA A 218 -7.22 -7.72 18.07
CA ALA A 218 -8.65 -7.40 17.99
C ALA A 218 -9.46 -8.70 17.87
N GLU A 219 -10.37 -8.91 18.83
CA GLU A 219 -11.11 -10.16 19.03
C GLU A 219 -11.34 -10.89 17.70
N GLN A 220 -11.04 -12.19 17.71
CA GLN A 220 -11.50 -13.18 16.75
C GLN A 220 -13.03 -13.14 16.68
N THR A 221 -13.57 -12.08 16.09
CA THR A 221 -14.90 -12.12 15.48
C THR A 221 -14.74 -13.12 14.35
N GLN A 222 -15.68 -14.05 14.28
CA GLN A 222 -15.71 -15.23 13.42
C GLN A 222 -15.05 -15.01 12.05
N LEU A 223 -14.52 -16.09 11.51
CA LEU A 223 -14.23 -16.25 10.09
C LEU A 223 -15.52 -16.02 9.29
N ASP A 224 -16.00 -14.79 9.23
CA ASP A 224 -16.79 -14.32 8.11
C ASP A 224 -15.86 -14.52 6.93
N ILE A 225 -16.25 -15.46 6.08
CA ILE A 225 -15.77 -15.59 4.72
C ILE A 225 -16.15 -14.25 4.09
N ASP A 226 -15.29 -13.27 4.30
CA ASP A 226 -15.40 -11.91 3.82
C ASP A 226 -15.61 -12.03 2.32
N GLN A 227 -16.78 -11.64 1.82
CA GLN A 227 -17.07 -11.63 0.40
C GLN A 227 -15.97 -10.79 -0.28
N GLU A 228 -15.01 -11.47 -0.92
CA GLU A 228 -13.65 -10.98 -1.20
C GLU A 228 -13.64 -9.99 -2.38
N SER A 229 -14.18 -8.79 -2.21
CA SER A 229 -13.81 -7.68 -3.07
C SER A 229 -12.34 -7.31 -2.77
N PRO A 230 -11.45 -7.23 -3.76
CA PRO A 230 -10.05 -6.90 -3.54
C PRO A 230 -9.90 -5.54 -2.86
N HIS A 231 -9.05 -5.47 -1.84
CA HIS A 231 -8.88 -4.25 -1.07
C HIS A 231 -8.14 -3.17 -1.90
N PRO A 232 -8.63 -1.92 -1.99
CA PRO A 232 -8.10 -0.92 -2.91
C PRO A 232 -6.61 -0.58 -2.74
N TRP A 233 -6.07 -0.72 -1.52
CA TRP A 233 -4.67 -0.43 -1.23
C TRP A 233 -3.78 -1.67 -1.29
N THR A 234 -4.28 -2.81 -0.81
CA THR A 234 -3.43 -3.99 -0.53
C THR A 234 -3.60 -5.09 -1.57
N GLY A 235 -4.69 -5.06 -2.35
CA GLY A 235 -4.94 -5.97 -3.47
C GLY A 235 -5.25 -7.42 -3.09
N VAL A 236 -4.65 -7.96 -2.03
CA VAL A 236 -4.80 -9.36 -1.64
C VAL A 236 -5.75 -9.57 -0.45
N SER A 237 -6.26 -10.80 -0.32
CA SER A 237 -7.08 -11.23 0.81
C SER A 237 -6.37 -10.96 2.15
N THR A 238 -7.15 -10.55 3.14
CA THR A 238 -6.62 -10.37 4.50
C THR A 238 -6.28 -11.70 5.15
N THR A 239 -6.93 -12.79 4.74
CA THR A 239 -6.68 -14.13 5.27
C THR A 239 -5.26 -14.57 5.01
N ILE A 240 -4.81 -14.45 3.75
CA ILE A 240 -3.43 -14.82 3.40
C ILE A 240 -2.41 -13.90 4.05
N SER A 241 -2.68 -12.59 4.09
CA SER A 241 -1.81 -11.63 4.80
C SER A 241 -1.62 -12.03 6.26
N ARG A 242 -2.69 -12.36 6.99
CA ARG A 242 -2.61 -12.79 8.41
C ARG A 242 -1.83 -14.09 8.59
N LEU A 243 -2.06 -15.08 7.73
CA LEU A 243 -1.37 -16.37 7.82
C LEU A 243 0.11 -16.22 7.52
N PHE A 244 0.47 -15.41 6.52
CA PHE A 244 1.85 -15.10 6.21
C PHE A 244 2.54 -14.35 7.35
N THR A 245 1.88 -13.34 7.95
CA THR A 245 2.39 -12.66 9.15
C THR A 245 2.70 -13.63 10.29
N ARG A 246 1.77 -14.55 10.58
CA ARG A 246 1.95 -15.55 11.65
C ARG A 246 3.10 -16.49 11.34
N THR A 247 3.21 -16.93 10.09
CA THR A 247 4.32 -17.75 9.59
C THR A 247 5.65 -17.09 9.90
N MET A 248 5.83 -15.83 9.46
CA MET A 248 7.07 -15.09 9.67
C MET A 248 7.39 -14.91 11.16
N LYS A 249 6.40 -14.57 11.99
CA LYS A 249 6.58 -14.44 13.45
C LYS A 249 7.02 -15.74 14.10
N VAL A 250 6.42 -16.88 13.74
CA VAL A 250 6.78 -18.19 14.27
C VAL A 250 8.20 -18.59 13.85
N CYS A 251 8.54 -18.43 12.56
CA CYS A 251 9.89 -18.72 12.06
C CYS A 251 10.96 -17.83 12.73
N HIS A 252 10.70 -16.53 12.86
CA HIS A 252 11.60 -15.60 13.55
C HIS A 252 11.80 -15.96 15.02
N ASN A 253 10.72 -16.21 15.76
CA ASN A 253 10.79 -16.60 17.17
C ASN A 253 11.55 -17.91 17.35
N PHE A 254 11.36 -18.88 16.45
CA PHE A 254 12.09 -20.15 16.50
C PHE A 254 13.60 -19.94 16.27
N HIS A 255 13.97 -19.23 15.21
CA HIS A 255 15.37 -18.91 14.93
C HIS A 255 16.03 -18.11 16.05
N PHE A 256 15.31 -17.16 16.65
CA PHE A 256 15.78 -16.37 17.78
C PHE A 256 16.05 -17.26 19.01
N ASN A 257 15.09 -18.13 19.36
CA ASN A 257 15.23 -19.04 20.49
C ASN A 257 16.39 -20.03 20.29
N VAL A 258 16.57 -20.56 19.08
CA VAL A 258 17.69 -21.45 18.73
C VAL A 258 19.03 -20.74 18.83
N LYS A 259 19.11 -19.46 18.44
CA LYS A 259 20.35 -18.66 18.51
C LYS A 259 20.72 -18.22 19.92
N GLN A 260 19.74 -17.85 20.76
CA GLN A 260 20.01 -17.32 22.09
C GLN A 260 20.26 -18.38 23.16
N HIS A 261 19.65 -19.56 23.03
CA HIS A 261 19.74 -20.59 24.04
C HIS A 261 20.70 -21.71 23.62
N SER A 262 21.97 -21.59 24.04
CA SER A 262 22.95 -22.69 23.94
C SER A 262 22.66 -23.82 24.92
N THR A 263 21.87 -23.58 25.97
CA THR A 263 21.53 -24.57 27.00
C THR A 263 20.10 -25.09 26.85
N ILE A 264 19.95 -26.42 26.93
CA ILE A 264 18.67 -27.12 26.85
C ILE A 264 18.04 -27.11 28.24
N THR A 265 17.16 -26.13 28.48
CA THR A 265 16.31 -26.06 29.68
C THR A 265 14.91 -26.59 29.35
N ALA A 266 14.23 -27.20 30.32
CA ALA A 266 12.84 -27.68 30.16
C ALA A 266 11.88 -26.59 29.64
N HIS A 267 12.09 -25.34 30.07
CA HIS A 267 11.35 -24.18 29.57
C HIS A 267 11.58 -23.94 28.06
N ASN A 268 12.84 -23.96 27.61
CA ASN A 268 13.19 -23.75 26.20
C ASN A 268 12.60 -24.84 25.30
N LEU A 269 12.64 -26.10 25.76
CA LEU A 269 12.03 -27.23 25.07
C LEU A 269 10.50 -27.08 24.98
N THR A 270 9.85 -26.64 26.04
CA THR A 270 8.40 -26.38 26.05
C THR A 270 8.03 -25.26 25.07
N THR A 271 8.81 -24.18 25.03
CA THR A 271 8.62 -23.06 24.10
C THR A 271 8.83 -23.50 22.66
N ALA A 272 9.86 -24.30 22.37
CA ALA A 272 10.11 -24.84 21.04
C ALA A 272 8.96 -25.75 20.57
N LEU A 273 8.47 -26.66 21.43
CA LEU A 273 7.31 -27.51 21.11
C LEU A 273 6.04 -26.70 20.84
N LYS A 274 5.84 -25.59 21.57
CA LYS A 274 4.71 -24.68 21.32
C LYS A 274 4.80 -24.04 19.93
N LEU A 275 5.98 -23.59 19.53
CA LEU A 275 6.22 -23.01 18.20
C LEU A 275 6.02 -24.04 17.09
N ILE A 276 6.49 -25.29 17.27
CA ILE A 276 6.27 -26.38 16.31
C ILE A 276 4.77 -26.68 16.15
N LYS A 277 4.01 -26.76 17.25
CA LYS A 277 2.55 -26.95 17.19
C LYS A 277 1.85 -25.81 16.46
N GLU A 278 2.27 -24.56 16.70
CA GLU A 278 1.71 -23.42 16.00
C GLU A 278 2.07 -23.46 14.50
N ALA A 279 3.30 -23.82 14.14
CA ALA A 279 3.73 -23.99 12.75
C ALA A 279 2.85 -25.01 12.02
N LYS A 280 2.61 -26.19 12.60
CA LYS A 280 1.74 -27.23 12.01
C LYS A 280 0.31 -26.75 11.81
N ALA A 281 -0.25 -26.03 12.78
CA ALA A 281 -1.59 -25.45 12.64
C ALA A 281 -1.69 -24.36 11.54
N ILE A 282 -0.59 -23.63 11.28
CA ILE A 282 -0.53 -22.66 10.18
C ILE A 282 -0.39 -23.39 8.84
N GLU A 283 0.46 -24.41 8.78
CA GLU A 283 0.68 -25.26 7.61
C GLU A 283 -0.63 -25.87 7.11
N GLU A 284 -1.39 -26.54 7.98
CA GLU A 284 -2.69 -27.13 7.63
C GLU A 284 -3.62 -26.10 6.99
N ARG A 285 -3.67 -24.89 7.56
CA ARG A 285 -4.50 -23.79 7.04
C ARG A 285 -4.01 -23.28 5.68
N LEU A 286 -2.70 -23.23 5.44
CA LEU A 286 -2.13 -22.80 4.16
C LEU A 286 -2.32 -23.85 3.06
N ILE A 287 -2.29 -25.14 3.39
CA ILE A 287 -2.55 -26.23 2.45
C ILE A 287 -4.01 -26.22 1.98
N HIS A 288 -4.95 -25.95 2.90
CA HIS A 288 -6.38 -25.95 2.61
C HIS A 288 -6.91 -24.65 1.99
N LEU A 289 -6.06 -23.62 1.80
CA LEU A 289 -6.44 -22.42 1.07
C LEU A 289 -6.40 -22.67 -0.43
N ASP A 290 -7.57 -22.65 -1.07
CA ASP A 290 -7.72 -22.73 -2.52
C ASP A 290 -8.19 -21.40 -3.10
N PHE A 291 -7.28 -20.72 -3.80
CA PHE A 291 -7.55 -19.47 -4.50
C PHE A 291 -7.93 -19.66 -5.97
N GLU A 292 -7.71 -20.85 -6.55
CA GLU A 292 -7.96 -21.12 -7.97
C GLU A 292 -9.45 -21.38 -8.24
N THR A 293 -10.13 -22.07 -7.33
CA THR A 293 -11.59 -22.29 -7.42
C THR A 293 -12.41 -21.11 -6.91
N SER A 294 -11.85 -20.30 -6.01
CA SER A 294 -12.47 -19.10 -5.46
C SER A 294 -12.35 -17.93 -6.45
N GLN A 295 -13.25 -17.84 -7.43
CA GLN A 295 -13.28 -16.66 -8.31
C GLN A 295 -13.53 -15.39 -7.47
N PRO A 296 -12.64 -14.38 -7.53
CA PRO A 296 -12.80 -13.17 -6.74
C PRO A 296 -14.06 -12.42 -7.17
N VAL A 297 -14.90 -12.08 -6.20
CA VAL A 297 -16.13 -11.31 -6.42
C VAL A 297 -15.77 -9.84 -6.57
N GLY A 298 -15.57 -9.38 -7.80
CA GLY A 298 -15.41 -7.96 -8.12
C GLY A 298 -14.47 -7.66 -9.28
N GLU A 299 -14.45 -6.40 -9.70
CA GLU A 299 -13.53 -5.87 -10.71
C GLU A 299 -12.60 -4.83 -10.07
N THR A 300 -11.30 -4.92 -10.34
CA THR A 300 -10.32 -3.90 -9.91
C THR A 300 -10.55 -2.55 -10.59
N GLY A 301 -11.17 -2.54 -11.77
CA GLY A 301 -11.32 -1.34 -12.60
C GLY A 301 -10.02 -0.90 -13.29
N ASP A 302 -8.96 -1.71 -13.22
CA ASP A 302 -7.69 -1.52 -13.92
C ASP A 302 -7.44 -2.73 -14.83
N GLU A 303 -7.47 -2.51 -16.15
CA GLU A 303 -7.19 -3.54 -17.16
C GLU A 303 -5.77 -4.11 -17.05
N ARG A 304 -4.83 -3.35 -16.48
CA ARG A 304 -3.45 -3.81 -16.26
C ARG A 304 -3.29 -4.66 -14.99
N THR A 305 -4.25 -4.59 -14.08
CA THR A 305 -4.24 -5.29 -12.80
C THR A 305 -5.58 -6.00 -12.58
N PRO A 306 -5.95 -6.99 -13.42
CA PRO A 306 -7.16 -7.77 -13.23
C PRO A 306 -7.12 -8.58 -11.92
N CYS A 307 -8.27 -9.00 -11.41
CA CYS A 307 -8.36 -9.76 -10.16
C CYS A 307 -7.52 -11.07 -10.18
N GLY A 308 -7.33 -11.67 -11.35
CA GLY A 308 -6.44 -12.84 -11.50
C GLY A 308 -4.98 -12.56 -11.09
N HIS A 309 -4.49 -11.33 -11.27
CA HIS A 309 -3.16 -10.96 -10.76
C HIS A 309 -3.12 -10.98 -9.23
N LEU A 310 -4.21 -10.59 -8.57
CA LEU A 310 -4.31 -10.55 -7.12
C LEU A 310 -4.41 -11.96 -6.53
N VAL A 311 -5.11 -12.87 -7.22
CA VAL A 311 -5.13 -14.31 -6.93
C VAL A 311 -3.71 -14.89 -7.00
N ASN A 312 -2.95 -14.59 -8.06
CA ASN A 312 -1.57 -15.05 -8.19
C ASN A 312 -0.67 -14.53 -7.06
N ILE A 313 -0.86 -13.29 -6.59
CA ILE A 313 -0.10 -12.75 -5.46
C ILE A 313 -0.49 -13.48 -4.16
N ALA A 314 -1.78 -13.75 -3.95
CA ALA A 314 -2.24 -14.52 -2.79
C ALA A 314 -1.62 -15.94 -2.79
N GLU A 315 -1.59 -16.59 -3.94
CA GLU A 315 -0.94 -17.90 -4.11
C GLU A 315 0.57 -17.83 -3.86
N ALA A 316 1.24 -16.76 -4.33
CA ALA A 316 2.66 -16.55 -4.05
C ALA A 316 2.93 -16.42 -2.54
N TYR A 317 2.08 -15.69 -1.79
CA TYR A 317 2.20 -15.63 -0.32
C TYR A 317 1.93 -16.97 0.35
N ARG A 318 0.99 -17.78 -0.17
CA ARG A 318 0.70 -19.12 0.35
C ARG A 318 1.89 -20.04 0.23
N LEU A 319 2.46 -20.12 -0.97
CA LEU A 319 3.64 -20.94 -1.27
C LEU A 319 4.88 -20.45 -0.52
N ALA A 320 5.10 -19.13 -0.44
CA ALA A 320 6.20 -18.57 0.34
C ALA A 320 6.06 -18.89 1.83
N GLY A 321 4.84 -18.85 2.37
CA GLY A 321 4.58 -19.22 3.76
C GLY A 321 4.94 -20.69 4.03
N LEU A 322 4.46 -21.60 3.19
CA LEU A 322 4.80 -23.03 3.28
C LEU A 322 6.32 -23.25 3.17
N LEU A 323 6.97 -22.58 2.22
CA LEU A 323 8.42 -22.67 2.06
C LEU A 323 9.17 -22.25 3.33
N HIS A 324 8.78 -21.14 3.95
CA HIS A 324 9.39 -20.68 5.20
C HIS A 324 9.17 -21.68 6.34
N LEU A 325 7.97 -22.27 6.44
CA LEU A 325 7.69 -23.30 7.45
C LEU A 325 8.57 -24.53 7.23
N TYR A 326 8.65 -25.07 6.01
CA TYR A 326 9.46 -26.25 5.71
C TYR A 326 10.96 -26.03 5.85
N GLN A 327 11.43 -24.81 5.61
CA GLN A 327 12.84 -24.46 5.84
C GLN A 327 13.18 -24.34 7.32
N THR A 328 12.26 -23.84 8.16
CA THR A 328 12.50 -23.65 9.60
C THR A 328 12.17 -24.89 10.43
N PHE A 329 11.16 -25.66 10.03
CA PHE A 329 10.62 -26.83 10.71
C PHE A 329 10.57 -28.01 9.73
N PRO A 330 11.67 -28.76 9.57
CA PRO A 330 11.73 -29.86 8.61
C PRO A 330 10.96 -31.13 9.04
N ASP A 331 10.46 -31.21 10.29
CA ASP A 331 9.81 -32.37 10.93
C ASP A 331 8.31 -32.15 11.28
#